data_AF-A0A7X7RQX6-F1
#
_entry.id   AF-A0A7X7RQX6-F1
#
_cell.length_a   1.000
_cell.length_b   1.000
_cell.length_c   1.000
_cell.angle_alpha   90.00
_cell.angle_beta   90.00
_cell.angle_gamma   90.00
#
_symmetry.space_group_name_H-M   'P 1'
#
loop_
_entity.id
_entity.type
_entity.pdbx_description
1 polymer ?
#
loop_
_entity_poly.entity_id
_entity_poly.type
_entity_poly.pdbx_seq_one_letter_code
_entity_poly.pdbx_strand_id
1 'polypeptide(L)' 'MIKITDAVISAKTIGRKQLLVDVLPAYNYSDGKRTETIFGYRYVVVLSLSCTYTST' A
#
# COMPACT_ATOMS: atom_id res chain seq x y z
N MET A 1 8.39 15.77 20.42
CA MET A 1 7.03 15.28 20.09
C MET A 1 6.77 15.61 18.62
N ILE A 2 6.56 14.60 17.77
CA ILE A 2 6.38 14.80 16.32
C ILE A 2 4.97 15.37 16.09
N LYS A 3 4.87 16.55 15.45
CA LYS A 3 3.58 17.06 14.95
C LYS A 3 3.30 16.45 13.57
N ILE A 4 2.11 15.91 13.39
CA ILE A 4 1.72 15.20 12.15
C ILE A 4 1.73 16.13 10.93
N THR A 5 1.54 17.43 11.12
CA THR A 5 1.60 18.46 10.06
C THR A 5 3.01 18.73 9.53
N ASP A 6 4.06 18.39 10.29
CA ASP A 6 5.45 18.57 9.86
C ASP A 6 5.95 17.36 9.04
N ALA A 7 5.15 16.30 8.93
CA ALA A 7 5.46 15.13 8.14
C ALA A 7 5.20 15.40 6.66
N VAL A 8 6.24 15.85 5.94
CA VAL A 8 6.19 15.93 4.48
C VAL A 8 6.15 14.50 3.92
N ILE A 9 5.06 14.15 3.21
CA ILE A 9 4.95 12.90 2.47
C ILE A 9 5.95 12.97 1.31
N SER A 10 7.10 12.34 1.48
CA SER A 10 8.20 12.30 0.54
C SER A 10 8.65 10.86 0.40
N ALA A 11 9.16 10.48 -0.77
CA ALA A 11 9.74 9.15 -0.97
C ALA A 11 10.86 8.80 0.04
N LYS A 12 11.44 9.82 0.71
CA LYS A 12 12.42 9.65 1.80
C LYS A 12 11.78 9.35 3.17
N THR A 13 10.54 9.78 3.41
CA THR A 13 9.83 9.56 4.69
C THR A 13 9.00 8.28 4.66
N ILE A 14 8.60 7.83 3.47
CA ILE A 14 7.99 6.54 3.23
C ILE A 14 9.07 5.45 3.35
N GLY A 15 8.82 4.46 4.21
CA GLY A 15 9.78 3.39 4.45
C GLY A 15 9.84 2.38 3.31
N ARG A 16 11.02 1.76 3.18
CA ARG A 16 11.34 0.83 2.09
C ARG A 16 10.76 -0.56 2.29
N LYS A 17 10.24 -0.85 3.49
CA LYS A 17 9.64 -2.14 3.81
C LYS A 17 8.20 -2.14 3.30
N GLN A 18 8.00 -2.92 2.24
CA GLN A 18 6.67 -3.26 1.73
C GLN A 18 6.08 -4.36 2.61
N LEU A 19 4.89 -4.11 3.15
CA LEU A 19 4.15 -5.09 3.92
C LEU A 19 2.96 -5.54 3.09
N LEU A 20 2.89 -6.84 2.82
CA LEU A 20 1.70 -7.45 2.22
C LEU A 20 0.60 -7.46 3.28
N VAL A 21 -0.52 -6.81 2.97
CA VAL A 21 -1.66 -6.70 3.89
C VAL A 21 -2.79 -7.63 3.49
N ASP A 22 -3.04 -7.77 2.18
CA ASP A 22 -4.15 -8.60 1.70
C ASP A 22 -3.89 -9.12 0.28
N VAL A 23 -4.60 -10.20 -0.07
CA VAL A 23 -4.60 -10.81 -1.40
C VAL A 23 -6.04 -11.03 -1.84
N LEU A 24 -6.49 -10.20 -2.78
CA LEU A 24 -7.87 -10.22 -3.26
C LEU A 24 -7.97 -10.90 -4.62
N PRO A 25 -8.91 -11.83 -4.84
CA PRO A 25 -9.13 -12.41 -6.16
C PRO A 25 -9.63 -11.34 -7.15
N ALA A 26 -9.01 -11.31 -8.32
CA ALA A 26 -9.41 -10.49 -9.45
C ALA A 26 -10.30 -11.33 -10.37
N TYR A 27 -11.55 -10.91 -10.50
CA TYR A 27 -12.57 -11.61 -11.27
C TYR A 27 -12.68 -11.04 -12.67
N ASN A 28 -12.91 -11.92 -13.65
CA ASN A 28 -13.16 -11.49 -15.02
C ASN A 28 -14.52 -10.80 -15.09
N TYR A 29 -14.59 -9.78 -15.94
CA TYR A 29 -15.84 -9.12 -16.28
C TYR A 29 -16.16 -9.43 -17.74
N SER A 30 -17.36 -9.95 -17.99
CA SER A 30 -17.92 -10.10 -19.34
C SER A 30 -19.21 -9.31 -19.39
N ASP A 31 -19.39 -8.50 -20.44
CA ASP A 31 -20.60 -7.69 -20.66
C ASP A 31 -21.00 -6.83 -19.44
N GLY A 32 -20.00 -6.29 -18.74
CA GLY A 32 -20.19 -5.44 -17.56
C GLY A 32 -20.59 -6.18 -16.28
N LYS A 33 -20.76 -7.51 -16.31
CA LYS A 33 -21.06 -8.33 -15.13
C LYS A 33 -19.81 -9.06 -14.65
N ARG A 34 -19.63 -9.08 -13.32
CA ARG A 34 -18.60 -9.88 -12.67
C ARG A 34 -18.93 -11.36 -12.86
N THR A 35 -17.97 -12.12 -13.37
CA THR A 35 -18.04 -13.58 -13.47
C THR A 35 -17.38 -14.23 -12.25
N GLU A 36 -17.63 -15.50 -12.02
CA GLU A 36 -16.98 -16.27 -10.94
C GLU A 36 -15.56 -16.71 -11.30
N THR A 37 -15.17 -16.55 -12.57
CA THR A 37 -13.85 -16.90 -13.07
C THR A 37 -12.80 -15.93 -12.54
N ILE A 38 -11.89 -16.45 -11.72
CA ILE A 38 -10.73 -15.72 -11.22
C ILE A 38 -9.67 -15.71 -12.33
N PHE A 39 -9.19 -14.53 -12.72
CA PHE A 39 -8.10 -14.38 -13.71
C PHE A 39 -6.76 -14.04 -13.06
N GLY A 40 -6.76 -13.65 -11.79
CA GLY A 40 -5.54 -13.33 -11.06
C GLY A 40 -5.82 -12.90 -9.63
N TYR A 41 -4.79 -12.40 -8.95
CA TYR A 41 -4.87 -11.90 -7.60
C TYR A 41 -4.26 -10.50 -7.51
N ARG A 42 -4.90 -9.61 -6.74
CA ARG A 42 -4.42 -8.27 -6.42
C ARG A 42 -3.77 -8.31 -5.05
N TYR A 43 -2.50 -7.93 -4.99
CA TYR A 43 -1.77 -7.78 -3.74
C TYR A 43 -1.96 -6.35 -3.22
N VAL A 44 -2.50 -6.23 -2.01
CA VAL A 44 -2.60 -4.96 -1.31
C VAL A 44 -1.34 -4.79 -0.47
N VAL A 45 -0.49 -3.83 -0.85
CA VAL A 45 0.79 -3.58 -0.21
C VAL A 45 0.75 -2.23 0.49
N VAL A 46 1.15 -2.19 1.75
CA VAL A 46 1.28 -0.95 2.53
C VAL A 46 2.76 -0.64 2.73
N LEU A 47 3.09 0.64 2.59
CA LEU A 47 4.40 1.18 2.89
C LEU A 47 4.39 1.73 4.32
N SER A 48 5.23 1.17 5.19
CA SER A 48 5.40 1.69 6.55
C SER A 48 6.11 3.03 6.51
N LEU A 49 5.71 4.03 7.30
CA LEU A 49 6.51 5.25 7.47
C LEU A 49 7.82 4.92 8.22
N SER A 50 8.98 5.26 7.65
CA SER A 50 10.27 5.13 8.36
C SER A 50 10.96 6.49 8.37
N CYS A 51 10.52 7.37 9.26
CA CYS A 51 11.24 8.61 9.53
C CYS A 51 12.28 8.32 10.62
N THR A 52 13.56 8.25 10.25
CA THR A 52 14.67 8.21 11.20
C THR A 52 14.98 9.63 11.65
N TYR A 53 14.65 9.96 12.90
CA TYR A 53 15.03 11.20 13.54
C TYR A 53 16.49 11.10 14.02
N THR A 54 17.41 11.76 13.33
CA THR A 54 18.77 12.01 13.83
C THR A 54 18.76 13.27 14.68
N SER A 55 18.83 13.12 16.00
CA SER A 55 19.11 14.21 16.92
C SER A 55 20.62 14.49 16.89
N THR A 56 21.04 15.58 16.26
CA THR A 56 22.36 16.19 16.48
C THR A 56 22.32 17.11 17.69
#